data_AF-A0A1M4MVM6-F1
#
_entry.id   AF-A0A1M4MVM6-F1
#
_cell.length_a   1.000
_cell.length_b   1.000
_cell.length_c   1.000
_cell.angle_alpha   90.00
_cell.angle_beta   90.00
_cell.angle_gamma   90.00
#
_symmetry.space_group_name_H-M   'P 1'
#
loop_
_entity.id
_entity.type
_entity.pdbx_description
1 polymer ?
#
loop_
_entity_poly.entity_id
_entity_poly.type
_entity_poly.pdbx_seq_one_letter_code
_entity_poly.pdbx_strand_id
1 'polypeptide(L)'
;MPDTARDLGVDPHDIAQNLDGSARYLLMMLDQFGEGSLALAAYNAGPEAVTRHGGIPPFRETQGHVARVTAVFERLRGDLS
;
A
#
# COMPACT_ATOMS: atom_id res chain seq x y z
N MET A 1 -8.19 4.67 5.90
CA MET A 1 -8.76 3.65 6.80
C MET A 1 -8.68 4.19 8.23
N PRO A 2 -9.80 4.55 8.88
CA PRO A 2 -9.78 5.12 10.24
C PRO A 2 -9.14 4.21 11.29
N ASP A 3 -9.38 2.90 11.20
CA ASP A 3 -8.77 1.93 12.12
C ASP A 3 -7.24 1.89 11.99
N THR A 4 -6.71 1.91 10.76
CA THR A 4 -5.26 2.00 10.52
C THR A 4 -4.66 3.27 11.12
N ALA A 5 -5.32 4.42 10.98
CA ALA A 5 -4.84 5.68 11.56
C ALA A 5 -4.79 5.60 13.10
N ARG A 6 -5.81 5.01 13.72
CA ARG A 6 -5.84 4.75 15.16
C ARG A 6 -4.70 3.82 15.59
N ASP A 7 -4.51 2.71 14.88
CA ASP A 7 -3.51 1.70 15.23
C ASP A 7 -2.07 2.23 15.07
N LEU A 8 -1.86 3.18 14.14
CA LEU A 8 -0.57 3.86 13.94
C LEU A 8 -0.37 5.08 14.83
N GLY A 9 -1.41 5.52 15.55
CA GLY A 9 -1.39 6.70 16.40
C GLY A 9 -1.23 8.02 15.64
N VAL A 10 -1.84 8.13 14.45
CA VAL A 10 -1.74 9.32 13.58
C VAL A 10 -3.08 10.04 13.44
N ASP A 11 -3.04 11.37 13.41
CA ASP A 11 -4.15 12.19 12.92
C ASP A 11 -4.12 12.24 11.38
N PRO A 12 -5.09 11.65 10.68
CA PRO A 12 -5.10 11.66 9.22
C PRO A 12 -5.35 13.05 8.62
N HIS A 13 -5.78 14.03 9.41
CA HIS A 13 -5.97 15.42 8.99
C HIS A 13 -4.71 16.28 9.16
N ASP A 14 -3.73 15.80 9.93
CA ASP A 14 -2.39 16.39 9.98
C ASP A 14 -1.55 15.81 8.83
N ILE A 15 -1.07 16.68 7.94
CA ILE A 15 -0.36 16.25 6.72
C ILE A 15 0.93 15.48 7.05
N ALA A 16 1.67 15.92 8.07
CA ALA A 16 2.94 15.30 8.43
C ALA A 16 2.72 13.91 9.04
N GLN A 17 1.74 13.78 9.94
CA GLN A 17 1.39 12.50 10.55
C GLN A 17 0.76 11.54 9.54
N ASN A 18 -0.05 12.04 8.61
CA ASN A 18 -0.63 11.22 7.55
C ASN A 18 0.47 10.63 6.64
N LEU A 19 1.46 11.45 6.27
CA LEU A 19 2.58 11.00 5.45
C LEU A 19 3.45 9.97 6.18
N ASP A 20 3.83 10.24 7.44
CA ASP A 20 4.61 9.30 8.26
C ASP A 20 3.86 7.98 8.48
N GLY A 21 2.59 8.05 8.88
CA GLY A 21 1.74 6.88 9.09
C GLY A 21 1.58 6.04 7.82
N SER A 22 1.34 6.70 6.68
CA SER A 22 1.27 6.02 5.37
C SER A 22 2.57 5.30 5.03
N ALA A 23 3.72 5.95 5.23
CA ALA A 23 5.02 5.33 4.97
C ALA A 23 5.29 4.12 5.89
N ARG A 24 5.00 4.26 7.19
CA ARG A 24 5.12 3.16 8.17
C ARG A 24 4.21 1.99 7.82
N TYR A 25 2.97 2.27 7.43
CA TYR A 25 2.03 1.22 7.03
C TYR A 25 2.50 0.48 5.78
N LEU A 26 3.03 1.20 4.78
CA LEU A 26 3.61 0.55 3.59
C LEU A 26 4.82 -0.33 3.95
N LEU A 27 5.69 0.10 4.87
CA LEU A 27 6.81 -0.71 5.36
C LEU A 27 6.33 -1.99 6.06
N MET A 28 5.25 -1.93 6.85
CA MET A 28 4.65 -3.12 7.46
C MET A 28 4.14 -4.11 6.40
N MET A 29 3.52 -3.61 5.32
CA MET A 29 3.05 -4.48 4.23
C MET A 29 4.22 -5.09 3.44
N LEU A 30 5.31 -4.35 3.26
CA LEU A 30 6.53 -4.89 2.65
C LEU A 30 7.17 -5.99 3.51
N ASP A 31 7.25 -5.79 4.83
CA ASP A 31 7.76 -6.81 5.76
C ASP A 31 6.88 -8.07 5.76
N GLN A 32 5.55 -7.90 5.74
CA GLN A 32 4.61 -9.01 5.78
C GLN A 32 4.59 -9.84 4.49
N PHE A 33 4.65 -9.21 3.31
CA PHE A 33 4.44 -9.89 2.04
C PHE A 33 5.70 -10.11 1.20
N GLY A 34 6.80 -9.39 1.50
CA GLY A 34 8.11 -9.57 0.85
C GLY A 34 8.18 -9.20 -0.64
N GLU A 35 7.06 -8.80 -1.25
CA GLU A 35 6.94 -8.47 -2.66
C GLU A 35 6.15 -7.17 -2.83
N GLY A 36 6.66 -6.27 -3.68
CA GLY A 36 6.16 -4.91 -3.78
C GLY A 36 4.71 -4.82 -4.25
N SER A 37 4.30 -5.64 -5.23
CA SER A 37 2.94 -5.65 -5.75
C SER A 37 1.93 -6.17 -4.72
N LEU A 38 2.29 -7.18 -3.93
CA LEU A 38 1.49 -7.67 -2.81
C LEU A 38 1.40 -6.66 -1.67
N ALA A 39 2.50 -5.96 -1.36
CA ALA A 39 2.49 -4.91 -0.35
C ALA A 39 1.57 -3.73 -0.75
N LEU A 40 1.62 -3.31 -2.02
CA LEU A 40 0.72 -2.28 -2.55
C LEU A 40 -0.75 -2.74 -2.56
N ALA A 41 -0.99 -4.02 -2.88
CA ALA A 41 -2.32 -4.59 -2.81
C ALA A 41 -2.85 -4.61 -1.37
N ALA A 42 -2.04 -5.01 -0.39
CA ALA A 42 -2.40 -5.06 1.02
C ALA A 42 -2.59 -3.66 1.63
N TYR A 43 -1.77 -2.70 1.20
CA TYR A 43 -1.93 -1.29 1.57
C TYR A 43 -3.30 -0.73 1.17
N ASN A 44 -3.78 -1.10 -0.02
CA ASN A 44 -5.04 -0.63 -0.57
C ASN A 44 -6.27 -1.42 -0.10
N ALA A 45 -6.21 -2.76 -0.18
CA ALA A 45 -7.35 -3.65 0.07
C ALA A 45 -7.38 -4.26 1.48
N GLY A 46 -6.31 -4.08 2.26
CA GLY A 46 -6.11 -4.73 3.54
C GLY A 46 -5.33 -6.06 3.41
N PRO A 47 -4.47 -6.40 4.41
CA PRO A 47 -3.67 -7.62 4.40
C PRO A 47 -4.52 -8.90 4.46
N GLU A 48 -5.70 -8.86 5.08
CA GLU A 48 -6.63 -9.99 5.14
C GLU A 48 -7.16 -10.38 3.77
N ALA A 49 -7.41 -9.39 2.90
CA ALA A 49 -7.88 -9.64 1.54
C ALA A 49 -6.79 -10.34 0.71
N VAL A 50 -5.56 -9.84 0.76
CA VAL A 50 -4.42 -10.45 0.06
C VAL A 50 -4.15 -11.87 0.57
N THR A 51 -4.20 -12.06 1.90
CA THR A 51 -4.04 -13.38 2.53
C THR A 51 -5.14 -14.35 2.08
N ARG A 52 -6.41 -13.92 2.10
CA ARG A 52 -7.56 -14.76 1.69
C ARG A 52 -7.47 -15.19 0.24
N HIS A 53 -6.99 -14.30 -0.63
CA HIS A 53 -6.88 -14.56 -2.07
C HIS A 53 -5.56 -15.23 -2.47
N GLY A 54 -4.57 -15.29 -1.58
CA GLY A 54 -3.23 -15.82 -1.90
C GLY A 54 -2.50 -14.97 -2.96
N GLY A 55 -2.82 -13.68 -3.06
CA GLY A 55 -2.31 -12.80 -4.10
C GLY A 55 -3.10 -11.49 -4.20
N ILE A 56 -2.89 -10.74 -5.28
CA ILE A 56 -3.65 -9.51 -5.54
C ILE A 56 -5.14 -9.85 -5.69
N PRO A 57 -6.04 -9.31 -4.85
CA PRO A 57 -7.46 -9.62 -4.92
C PRO A 57 -8.07 -9.13 -6.25
N PRO A 58 -9.15 -9.76 -6.74
CA PRO A 58 -9.82 -9.41 -8.00
C PRO A 58 -10.68 -8.14 -7.88
N PHE A 59 -10.20 -7.15 -7.12
CA PHE A 59 -10.82 -5.85 -6.98
C PHE A 59 -10.22 -4.92 -8.04
N ARG A 60 -11.07 -4.40 -8.93
CA ARG A 60 -10.63 -3.51 -10.02
C ARG A 60 -9.82 -2.32 -9.49
N GLU A 61 -10.24 -1.77 -8.34
CA GLU A 61 -9.56 -0.65 -7.70
C GLU A 61 -8.13 -1.03 -7.29
N THR A 62 -7.96 -2.16 -6.61
CA THR A 62 -6.66 -2.65 -6.12
C THR A 62 -5.71 -3.00 -7.24
N GLN A 63 -6.17 -3.71 -8.27
CA GLN A 63 -5.36 -4.00 -9.46
C GLN A 63 -4.91 -2.71 -10.15
N GLY A 64 -5.81 -1.74 -10.28
CA GLY A 64 -5.49 -0.42 -10.82
C GLY A 64 -4.54 0.37 -9.93
N HIS A 65 -4.68 0.28 -8.61
CA HIS A 65 -3.79 0.94 -7.65
C HIS A 65 -2.35 0.43 -7.80
N VAL A 66 -2.16 -0.90 -7.77
CA VAL A 66 -0.86 -1.53 -7.97
C VAL A 66 -0.24 -1.09 -9.28
N ALA A 67 -0.97 -1.20 -10.40
CA ALA A 67 -0.46 -0.82 -11.72
C ALA A 67 -0.03 0.67 -11.80
N ARG A 68 -0.83 1.59 -11.23
CA ARG A 68 -0.50 3.02 -11.26
C ARG A 68 0.73 3.35 -10.42
N VAL A 69 0.82 2.79 -9.21
CA VAL A 69 1.95 3.08 -8.31
C VAL A 69 3.25 2.51 -8.86
N THR A 70 3.23 1.28 -9.37
CA THR A 70 4.39 0.67 -10.03
C THR A 70 4.84 1.51 -11.23
N ALA A 71 3.93 1.94 -12.11
CA ALA A 71 4.29 2.78 -13.25
C ALA A 71 4.94 4.11 -12.85
N VAL A 72 4.45 4.75 -11.79
CA VAL A 72 5.06 5.98 -11.25
C VAL A 72 6.45 5.67 -10.67
N PHE A 73 6.60 4.58 -9.94
CA PHE A 73 7.86 4.17 -9.34
C PHE A 73 8.96 3.90 -10.37
N GLU A 74 8.67 3.10 -11.39
CA GLU A 74 9.59 2.80 -12.49
C GLU A 74 10.00 4.07 -13.24
N ARG A 75 9.07 4.99 -13.47
CA ARG A 75 9.37 6.30 -14.06
C ARG A 75 10.31 7.13 -13.17
N LEU A 76 10.11 7.12 -11.85
CA LEU A 76 10.96 7.84 -10.91
C LEU A 76 12.36 7.23 -10.78
N ARG A 77 12.50 5.91 -10.95
CA ARG A 77 13.79 5.22 -10.97
C ARG A 77 14.57 5.40 -12.27
N GLY A 78 13.90 5.86 -13.33
CA GLY A 78 14.50 5.99 -14.67
C GLY A 78 14.47 4.71 -15.48
N ASP A 79 13.67 3.72 -15.06
CA ASP A 79 13.59 2.38 -15.67
C ASP A 79 12.58 2.34 -16.84
N LEU A 80 11.70 3.33 -16.94
CA LEU A 80 10.85 3.60 -18.12
C LEU A 80 11.44 4.79 -18.90
N SER A 81 12.20 4.48 -19.96
CA SER A 81 12.69 5.42 -20.97
C SER A 81 11.92 5.32 -22.29
#